data_AF-A0A544XCL2-F1
#
_entry.id   AF-A0A544XCL2-F1
#
_cell.length_a   1.000
_cell.length_b   1.000
_cell.length_c   1.000
_cell.angle_alpha   90.00
_cell.angle_beta   90.00
_cell.angle_gamma   90.00
#
_symmetry.space_group_name_H-M   'P 1'
#
loop_
_entity.id
_entity.type
_entity.pdbx_description
1 polymer ?
#
loop_
_entity_poly.entity_id
_entity_poly.type
_entity_poly.pdbx_seq_one_letter_code
_entity_poly.pdbx_strand_id
1 'polypeptide(L)'
;MLRRVLVAGALVASALVAPATLEAPAGATATHSASAAASCYKRVGNHWNCITPGAYCPAAAHGKYGYAKVTGKRYRCSYYTSNRRWHWKRA
;
A
#
# COMPACT_ATOMS: atom_id res chain seq x y z
N MET A 1 28.47 -56.34 7.82
CA MET A 1 29.80 -56.68 8.38
C MET A 1 30.84 -55.78 7.74
N LEU A 2 31.68 -55.11 8.55
CA LEU A 2 33.02 -54.57 8.23
C LEU A 2 33.14 -53.67 6.98
N ARG A 3 33.62 -52.43 7.03
CA ARG A 3 34.91 -52.03 7.61
C ARG A 3 35.03 -50.50 7.60
N ARG A 4 35.64 -50.00 8.67
CA ARG A 4 36.16 -48.64 8.87
C ARG A 4 37.14 -48.27 7.76
N VAL A 5 37.14 -47.00 7.33
CA VAL A 5 38.36 -46.31 6.88
C VAL A 5 38.31 -44.86 7.36
N LEU A 6 39.17 -44.56 8.34
CA LEU A 6 39.62 -43.22 8.71
C LEU A 6 40.73 -42.81 7.73
N VAL A 7 40.70 -41.58 7.20
CA VAL A 7 41.92 -40.89 6.74
C VAL A 7 41.81 -39.40 7.08
N ALA A 8 42.83 -38.92 7.77
CA ALA A 8 43.05 -37.55 8.18
C ALA A 8 43.95 -36.80 7.18
N GLY A 9 43.91 -35.46 7.22
CA GLY A 9 44.86 -34.55 6.59
C GLY A 9 44.22 -33.67 5.51
N ALA A 10 44.50 -32.38 5.37
CA ALA A 10 45.44 -31.49 6.05
C ALA A 10 45.02 -30.01 5.84
N LEU A 11 45.40 -29.19 6.82
CA LEU A 11 45.67 -27.74 6.82
C LEU A 11 45.53 -26.96 5.49
N VAL A 12 44.84 -25.81 5.51
CA VAL A 12 45.41 -24.48 5.13
C VAL A 12 44.59 -23.38 5.82
N ALA A 13 45.29 -22.53 6.57
CA ALA A 13 44.78 -21.28 7.11
C ALA A 13 44.60 -20.24 5.99
N SER A 14 43.50 -19.50 5.98
CA SER A 14 43.40 -18.22 5.29
C SER A 14 42.42 -17.33 6.05
N ALA A 15 42.99 -16.43 6.84
CA ALA A 15 42.30 -15.28 7.38
C ALA A 15 41.96 -14.34 6.22
N LEU A 16 40.67 -14.01 6.03
CA LEU A 16 40.31 -12.75 5.39
C LEU A 16 39.08 -12.15 6.08
N VAL A 17 39.29 -10.89 6.42
CA VAL A 17 38.44 -9.94 7.11
C VAL A 17 37.16 -9.66 6.29
N ALA A 18 36.10 -9.36 7.05
CA ALA A 18 34.74 -9.05 6.62
C ALA A 18 34.61 -8.09 5.42
N PRO A 19 33.43 -8.11 4.79
CA PRO A 19 32.59 -6.92 4.94
C PRO A 19 31.21 -7.31 5.49
N ALA A 20 30.91 -6.86 6.71
CA ALA A 20 29.53 -6.75 7.16
C ALA A 20 28.87 -5.62 6.37
N THR A 21 28.30 -5.97 5.21
CA THR A 21 27.43 -5.08 4.46
C THR A 21 26.21 -4.76 5.32
N LEU A 22 25.98 -3.47 5.54
CA LEU A 22 24.79 -2.92 6.17
C LEU A 22 23.53 -3.55 5.55
N GLU A 23 22.79 -4.37 6.31
CA GLU A 23 21.38 -4.60 6.02
C GLU A 23 20.59 -3.46 6.67
N ALA A 24 20.28 -2.45 5.86
CA ALA A 24 19.28 -1.46 6.18
C ALA A 24 17.95 -2.17 6.49
N PRO A 25 17.20 -1.78 7.53
CA PRO A 25 15.86 -2.31 7.71
C PRO A 25 15.05 -1.93 6.46
N ALA A 26 14.58 -2.98 5.77
CA ALA A 26 13.59 -2.88 4.72
C ALA A 26 12.34 -2.22 5.30
N GLY A 27 12.32 -0.89 5.26
CA GLY A 27 11.11 -0.11 5.40
C GLY A 27 10.22 -0.52 4.25
N ALA A 28 9.33 -1.48 4.51
CA ALA A 28 8.19 -1.80 3.68
C ALA A 28 7.40 -0.50 3.53
N THR A 29 7.79 0.27 2.53
CA THR A 29 7.08 1.45 2.11
C THR A 29 5.82 0.87 1.53
N ALA A 30 4.77 0.85 2.35
CA ALA A 30 3.43 0.60 1.88
C ALA A 30 3.19 1.66 0.81
N THR A 31 3.49 1.30 -0.44
CA THR A 31 3.05 1.98 -1.63
C THR A 31 1.55 1.98 -1.49
N HIS A 32 1.04 3.04 -0.87
CA HIS A 32 -0.33 3.44 -1.06
C HIS A 32 -0.39 3.69 -2.56
N SER A 33 -0.80 2.66 -3.30
CA SER A 33 -1.32 2.80 -4.63
C SER A 33 -2.41 3.84 -4.49
N ALA A 34 -2.03 5.10 -4.71
CA ALA A 34 -2.93 6.16 -5.06
C ALA A 34 -3.47 5.70 -6.42
N SER A 35 -4.44 4.80 -6.38
CA SER A 35 -5.25 4.44 -7.53
C SER A 35 -5.83 5.77 -7.98
N ALA A 36 -5.18 6.35 -8.99
CA ALA A 36 -5.67 7.43 -9.80
C ALA A 36 -6.89 6.89 -10.55
N ALA A 37 -7.97 6.65 -9.81
CA ALA A 37 -9.18 6.08 -10.33
C ALA A 37 -10.21 7.20 -10.45
N ALA A 38 -10.44 7.55 -11.71
CA ALA A 38 -11.44 8.41 -12.32
C ALA A 38 -11.40 9.91 -12.01
N SER A 39 -10.73 10.63 -12.90
CA SER A 39 -10.64 12.07 -13.13
C SER A 39 -11.97 12.77 -13.50
N CYS A 40 -13.10 12.39 -12.88
CA CYS A 40 -14.41 12.99 -13.21
C CYS A 40 -15.25 13.33 -11.98
N TYR A 41 -14.69 14.02 -10.98
CA TYR A 41 -15.50 14.62 -9.91
C TYR A 41 -16.34 15.76 -10.48
N LYS A 42 -17.61 15.50 -10.83
CA LYS A 42 -18.52 16.54 -11.31
C LYS A 42 -19.54 16.89 -10.24
N ARG A 43 -19.56 18.14 -9.79
CA ARG A 43 -20.64 18.61 -8.91
C ARG A 43 -21.90 18.83 -9.75
N VAL A 44 -23.00 18.21 -9.35
CA VAL A 44 -24.32 18.36 -9.98
C VAL A 44 -25.30 18.75 -8.87
N GLY A 45 -25.66 20.04 -8.83
CA GLY A 45 -26.43 20.61 -7.72
C GLY A 45 -25.74 20.36 -6.37
N ASN A 46 -26.42 19.63 -5.49
CA ASN A 46 -25.98 19.33 -4.12
C ASN A 46 -25.24 17.99 -3.95
N HIS A 47 -25.02 17.24 -5.03
CA HIS A 47 -24.31 15.96 -4.98
C HIS A 47 -23.15 15.91 -5.98
N TRP A 48 -22.22 14.99 -5.72
CA TRP A 48 -21.11 14.70 -6.63
C TRP A 48 -21.45 13.51 -7.50
N ASN A 49 -21.23 13.63 -8.80
CA ASN A 49 -21.36 12.52 -9.74
C ASN A 49 -20.01 12.02 -10.18
N CYS A 50 -20.03 10.77 -10.63
CA CYS A 50 -18.88 10.05 -11.16
C CYS A 50 -17.71 9.94 -10.17
N ILE A 51 -18.03 9.73 -8.89
CA ILE A 51 -17.03 9.49 -7.87
C ILE A 51 -16.47 8.06 -7.99
N THR A 52 -15.27 7.87 -7.44
CA THR A 52 -14.67 6.55 -7.29
C THR A 52 -14.82 6.06 -5.84
N PRO A 53 -15.42 4.89 -5.60
CA PRO A 53 -15.47 4.27 -4.29
C PRO A 53 -14.08 4.16 -3.64
N GLY A 54 -13.93 4.60 -2.40
CA GLY A 54 -12.66 4.52 -1.66
C GLY A 54 -11.59 5.53 -2.09
N ALA A 55 -11.80 6.28 -3.16
CA ALA A 55 -10.85 7.31 -3.58
C ALA A 55 -10.90 8.54 -2.66
N TYR A 56 -9.85 9.35 -2.72
CA TYR A 56 -9.78 10.64 -2.05
C TYR A 56 -10.89 11.56 -2.57
N CYS A 57 -11.55 12.28 -1.68
CA CYS A 57 -12.56 13.26 -2.05
C CYS A 57 -12.02 14.69 -1.91
N PRO A 58 -12.39 15.61 -2.82
CA PRO A 58 -11.93 16.99 -2.77
C PRO A 58 -12.49 17.72 -1.54
N ALA A 59 -11.82 18.79 -1.10
CA ALA A 59 -12.23 19.57 0.06
C ALA A 59 -13.69 20.06 0.00
N ALA A 60 -14.13 20.50 -1.18
CA ALA A 60 -15.51 20.94 -1.41
C ALA A 60 -16.56 19.82 -1.26
N ALA A 61 -16.12 18.56 -1.26
CA ALA A 61 -16.96 17.38 -1.05
C ALA A 61 -16.97 16.87 0.39
N HIS A 62 -16.14 17.41 1.30
CA HIS A 62 -16.07 16.95 2.69
C HIS A 62 -17.46 16.92 3.35
N GLY A 63 -17.86 15.75 3.85
CA GLY A 63 -19.16 15.50 4.47
C GLY A 63 -20.35 15.39 3.51
N LYS A 64 -20.16 15.63 2.20
CA LYS A 64 -21.19 15.56 1.16
C LYS A 64 -21.33 14.14 0.58
N TYR A 65 -22.42 13.93 -0.16
CA TYR A 65 -22.70 12.69 -0.86
C TYR A 65 -22.25 12.74 -2.32
N GLY A 66 -21.87 11.57 -2.83
CA GLY A 66 -21.60 11.36 -4.24
C GLY A 66 -22.03 9.99 -4.73
N TYR A 67 -22.22 9.89 -6.04
CA TYR A 67 -22.70 8.69 -6.73
C TYR A 67 -21.63 8.13 -7.67
N ALA A 68 -21.35 6.84 -7.53
CA ALA A 68 -20.35 6.17 -8.35
C ALA A 68 -20.85 6.00 -9.78
N LYS A 69 -20.03 6.36 -10.78
CA LYS A 69 -20.43 6.33 -12.20
C LYS A 69 -20.94 4.95 -12.64
N VAL A 70 -20.20 3.92 -12.27
CA VAL A 70 -20.41 2.55 -12.77
C VAL A 70 -21.57 1.87 -12.06
N THR A 71 -21.74 2.13 -10.76
CA THR A 71 -22.71 1.38 -9.94
C THR A 71 -23.93 2.18 -9.53
N GLY A 72 -23.92 3.51 -9.72
CA GLY A 72 -24.96 4.42 -9.23
C GLY A 72 -25.10 4.45 -7.71
N LYS A 73 -24.23 3.76 -6.97
CA LYS A 73 -24.34 3.65 -5.51
C LYS A 73 -23.92 4.95 -4.84
N ARG A 74 -24.56 5.23 -3.71
CA ARG A 74 -24.30 6.41 -2.88
C ARG A 74 -23.12 6.18 -1.94
N TYR A 75 -22.24 7.17 -1.87
CA TYR A 75 -21.12 7.23 -0.94
C TYR A 75 -21.10 8.60 -0.27
N ARG A 76 -20.50 8.68 0.91
CA ARG A 76 -20.27 9.90 1.67
C ARG A 76 -18.78 10.13 1.80
N CYS A 77 -18.33 11.31 1.42
CA CYS A 77 -16.97 11.75 1.69
C CYS A 77 -16.81 11.91 3.20
N SER A 78 -16.05 11.02 3.81
CA SER A 78 -15.88 10.91 5.26
C SER A 78 -14.39 10.89 5.61
N TYR A 79 -14.05 11.41 6.78
CA TYR A 79 -12.69 11.37 7.27
C TYR A 79 -12.34 9.96 7.74
N TYR A 80 -11.27 9.40 7.18
CA TYR A 80 -10.68 8.15 7.61
C TYR A 80 -9.58 8.46 8.62
N THR A 81 -9.80 8.05 9.88
CA THR A 81 -8.83 8.26 10.95
C THR A 81 -7.58 7.41 10.76
N SER A 82 -7.69 6.25 10.10
CA SER A 82 -6.56 5.35 9.83
C SER A 82 -5.46 5.97 8.98
N ASN A 83 -5.83 6.78 7.98
CA ASN A 83 -4.88 7.41 7.07
C ASN A 83 -4.93 8.95 7.09
N ARG A 84 -5.69 9.52 8.05
CA ARG A 84 -5.88 10.96 8.25
C ARG A 84 -6.29 11.72 6.97
N ARG A 85 -7.12 11.09 6.12
CA ARG A 85 -7.54 11.65 4.83
C ARG A 85 -9.05 11.50 4.62
N TRP A 86 -9.60 12.33 3.74
CA TRP A 86 -11.01 12.25 3.36
C TRP A 86 -11.18 11.32 2.16
N HIS A 87 -12.04 10.32 2.28
CA HIS A 87 -12.31 9.35 1.22
C HIS A 87 -13.82 9.11 1.05
N TRP A 88 -14.21 8.70 -0.14
CA TRP A 88 -15.58 8.27 -0.44
C TRP A 88 -15.90 6.93 0.22
N LYS A 89 -16.59 6.96 1.36
CA LYS A 89 -17.07 5.78 2.10
C LYS A 89 -18.47 5.39 1.68
N ARG A 90 -18.79 4.10 1.65
CA ARG A 90 -20.17 3.66 1.40
C ARG A 90 -21.11 4.24 2.46
N ALA A 91 -22.22 4.83 2.00
CA ALA A 91 -23.22 5.51 2.83
C ALA A 91 -24.55 4.75 2.87
#